data_AF-A0A7X1GZB5-F1
#
_entry.id   AF-A0A7X1GZB5-F1
#
_cell.length_a   1.000
_cell.length_b   1.000
_cell.length_c   1.000
_cell.angle_alpha   90.00
_cell.angle_beta   90.00
_cell.angle_gamma   90.00
#
_symmetry.space_group_name_H-M   'P 1'
#
loop_
_entity.id
_entity.type
_entity.pdbx_description
1 polymer ?
#
loop_
_entity_poly.entity_id
_entity_poly.type
_entity_poly.pdbx_seq_one_letter_code
_entity_poly.pdbx_strand_id
1 'polypeptide(L)'
;MAFAHSQGGSDPPAQRTRKWITGRIVKETGQKWELKEFHAVPDPNWAESVFWGTTPFAVIPYRHGVEVERMAWDQVQKGLDAAKKAGVRPGPESLPDYVYAYTASIRKRLEGRGITLLGYVRSIISGKANFRCSNGHEWRTTPKLVGDGQGCPECGVGERDPDEIRQKIKAGVICLLTHPDKPGFVNIGLDFGTLQEVFTKRPWGDWEIRRYRNVEEAALAESLIWELLGKPLPHDRKPIKKDLSVAEDAFRKLFYAMQEEIALAEKAKEAVQKTG
;
A
#
# COMPACT_ATOMS: atom_id res chain seq x y z
N MET A 1 8.71 -5.33 -31.54
CA MET A 1 8.47 -6.72 -31.12
C MET A 1 8.74 -7.59 -32.32
N ALA A 2 9.71 -8.50 -32.24
CA ALA A 2 10.06 -9.39 -33.35
C ALA A 2 9.07 -10.56 -33.48
N PHE A 3 8.42 -10.69 -34.64
CA PHE A 3 7.64 -11.87 -35.03
C PHE A 3 8.33 -12.55 -36.23
N ALA A 4 8.31 -13.88 -36.36
CA ALA A 4 9.32 -14.64 -37.14
C ALA A 4 8.85 -15.43 -38.38
N HIS A 5 9.71 -15.48 -39.41
CA HIS A 5 9.88 -16.32 -40.62
C HIS A 5 11.39 -16.34 -41.06
N SER A 6 11.93 -17.39 -41.70
CA SER A 6 13.40 -17.75 -41.83
C SER A 6 14.34 -16.84 -42.69
N GLN A 7 15.70 -16.79 -42.59
CA GLN A 7 16.75 -17.84 -42.83
C GLN A 7 18.21 -17.55 -42.28
N GLY A 8 18.95 -18.62 -41.92
CA GLY A 8 20.39 -18.89 -42.23
C GLY A 8 21.58 -18.09 -41.63
N GLY A 9 22.19 -18.56 -40.53
CA GLY A 9 23.68 -18.69 -40.44
C GLY A 9 24.16 -18.96 -39.00
N SER A 10 25.31 -19.62 -38.82
CA SER A 10 25.86 -20.24 -37.58
C SER A 10 27.08 -19.51 -37.01
N ASP A 11 27.31 -19.54 -35.68
CA ASP A 11 28.63 -19.78 -35.03
C ASP A 11 28.63 -19.71 -33.46
N PRO A 12 29.70 -20.16 -32.73
CA PRO A 12 29.63 -21.06 -31.56
C PRO A 12 30.04 -20.42 -30.19
N PRO A 13 30.54 -21.11 -29.13
CA PRO A 13 29.75 -21.29 -27.91
C PRO A 13 30.36 -20.77 -26.58
N ALA A 14 29.43 -20.66 -25.63
CA ALA A 14 29.54 -20.92 -24.18
C ALA A 14 30.13 -19.86 -23.24
N GLN A 15 29.26 -19.33 -22.35
CA GLN A 15 29.50 -19.26 -20.90
C GLN A 15 28.15 -19.31 -20.14
N ARG A 16 28.11 -20.07 -19.05
CA ARG A 16 26.91 -20.43 -18.26
C ARG A 16 26.19 -19.19 -17.71
N THR A 17 24.95 -18.95 -18.15
CA THR A 17 24.02 -17.96 -17.59
C THR A 17 22.66 -18.59 -17.31
N ARG A 18 21.93 -18.03 -16.33
CA ARG A 18 20.55 -18.38 -15.95
C ARG A 18 19.72 -18.70 -17.19
N LYS A 19 19.09 -19.87 -17.24
CA LYS A 19 18.42 -20.40 -18.44
C LYS A 19 17.16 -19.58 -18.73
N TRP A 20 17.30 -18.49 -19.47
CA TRP A 20 16.19 -17.78 -20.11
C TRP A 20 15.36 -18.79 -20.89
N ILE A 21 14.04 -18.78 -20.69
CA ILE A 21 13.10 -19.70 -21.39
C ILE A 21 12.92 -19.28 -22.86
N THR A 22 13.45 -18.12 -23.25
CA THR A 22 13.54 -17.64 -24.63
C THR A 22 14.32 -18.62 -25.52
N GLY A 23 13.79 -18.86 -26.72
CA GLY A 23 14.26 -19.82 -27.71
C GLY A 23 13.83 -21.27 -27.49
N ARG A 24 12.79 -21.56 -26.68
CA ARG A 24 12.35 -22.95 -26.45
C ARG A 24 11.59 -23.52 -27.66
N ILE A 25 10.63 -22.78 -28.18
CA ILE A 25 9.93 -23.09 -29.43
C ILE A 25 10.94 -23.20 -30.57
N VAL A 26 11.93 -22.32 -30.64
CA VAL A 26 13.01 -22.40 -31.64
C VAL A 26 13.82 -23.69 -31.50
N LYS A 27 14.14 -24.11 -30.27
CA LYS A 27 14.85 -25.38 -30.02
C LYS A 27 13.99 -26.62 -30.31
N GLU A 28 12.70 -26.57 -30.00
CA GLU A 28 11.75 -27.68 -30.17
C GLU A 28 11.30 -27.84 -31.64
N THR A 29 11.14 -26.73 -32.37
CA THR A 29 10.64 -26.72 -33.75
C THR A 29 11.74 -26.57 -34.80
N GLY A 30 12.94 -26.15 -34.40
CA GLY A 30 14.03 -25.77 -35.31
C GLY A 30 13.80 -24.45 -36.05
N GLN A 31 12.68 -23.76 -35.82
CA GLN A 31 12.32 -22.52 -36.51
C GLN A 31 13.02 -21.33 -35.85
N LYS A 32 13.82 -20.57 -36.62
CA LYS A 32 14.55 -19.39 -36.09
C LYS A 32 13.62 -18.18 -35.93
N TRP A 33 13.96 -17.29 -34.99
CA TRP A 33 13.31 -15.98 -34.85
C TRP A 33 13.65 -15.06 -36.04
N GLU A 34 12.68 -14.28 -36.49
CA GLU A 34 12.81 -13.12 -37.37
C GLU A 34 12.04 -11.96 -36.75
N LEU A 35 12.35 -10.77 -37.23
CA LEU A 35 11.72 -9.51 -36.87
C LEU A 35 10.80 -9.06 -38.02
N LYS A 36 9.48 -9.29 -37.90
CA LYS A 36 8.50 -8.75 -38.86
C LYS A 36 8.38 -7.23 -38.75
N GLU A 37 8.33 -6.69 -37.53
CA GLU A 37 8.03 -5.28 -37.30
C GLU A 37 8.84 -4.70 -36.14
N PHE A 38 9.41 -3.52 -36.38
CA PHE A 38 10.08 -2.72 -35.36
C PHE A 38 9.38 -1.38 -35.21
N HIS A 39 9.01 -1.04 -33.98
CA HIS A 39 8.36 0.22 -33.64
C HIS A 39 9.07 0.81 -32.43
N ALA A 40 9.64 2.00 -32.59
CA ALA A 40 10.18 2.76 -31.48
C ALA A 40 9.00 3.34 -30.66
N VAL A 41 9.03 3.10 -29.36
CA VAL A 41 8.03 3.60 -28.40
C VAL A 41 8.75 4.26 -27.23
N PRO A 42 8.18 5.31 -26.62
CA PRO A 42 8.85 6.05 -25.56
C PRO A 42 8.92 5.26 -24.24
N ASP A 43 8.04 4.27 -24.03
CA ASP A 43 8.07 3.36 -22.88
C ASP A 43 7.80 1.90 -23.34
N PRO A 44 8.86 1.10 -23.58
CA PRO A 44 8.73 -0.27 -24.07
C PRO A 44 7.95 -1.20 -23.13
N ASN A 45 8.08 -1.03 -21.82
CA ASN A 45 7.40 -1.87 -20.84
C ASN A 45 5.90 -1.60 -20.83
N TRP A 46 5.52 -0.32 -20.95
CA TRP A 46 4.11 0.06 -21.05
C TRP A 46 3.48 -0.35 -22.37
N ALA A 47 4.19 -0.14 -23.48
CA ALA A 47 3.74 -0.58 -24.79
C ALA A 47 3.51 -2.09 -24.84
N GLU A 48 4.38 -2.88 -24.21
CA GLU A 48 4.20 -4.33 -24.04
C GLU A 48 2.97 -4.66 -23.17
N SER A 49 2.80 -3.97 -22.04
CA SER A 49 1.62 -4.17 -21.17
C SER A 49 0.31 -3.88 -21.92
N VAL A 50 0.27 -2.80 -22.71
CA VAL A 50 -0.89 -2.42 -23.52
C VAL A 50 -1.14 -3.43 -24.63
N PHE A 51 -0.08 -3.89 -25.32
CA PHE A 51 -0.16 -4.96 -26.31
C PHE A 51 -0.89 -6.18 -25.73
N TRP A 52 -0.36 -6.74 -24.64
CA TRP A 52 -0.91 -7.95 -24.04
C TRP A 52 -2.32 -7.72 -23.48
N GLY A 53 -2.61 -6.54 -22.96
CA GLY A 53 -3.93 -6.14 -22.46
C GLY A 53 -5.04 -6.17 -23.52
N THR A 54 -4.70 -6.08 -24.81
CA THR A 54 -5.68 -6.20 -25.91
C THR A 54 -5.90 -7.62 -26.42
N THR A 55 -5.09 -8.57 -25.95
CA THR A 55 -5.13 -9.98 -26.35
C THR A 55 -5.88 -10.84 -25.34
N PRO A 56 -6.36 -12.03 -25.72
CA PRO A 56 -6.93 -13.00 -24.77
C PRO A 56 -5.97 -13.45 -23.65
N PHE A 57 -4.68 -13.11 -23.74
CA PHE A 57 -3.66 -13.42 -22.75
C PHE A 57 -3.52 -12.36 -21.65
N ALA A 58 -4.34 -11.30 -21.68
CA ALA A 58 -4.30 -10.14 -20.77
C ALA A 58 -4.37 -10.50 -19.27
N VAL A 59 -4.99 -11.63 -18.92
CA VAL A 59 -5.24 -12.04 -17.53
C VAL A 59 -4.08 -12.83 -16.91
N ILE A 60 -2.95 -12.99 -17.60
CA ILE A 60 -1.82 -13.79 -17.11
C ILE A 60 -0.74 -12.80 -16.61
N PRO A 61 -0.72 -12.47 -15.31
CA PRO A 61 -0.05 -11.26 -14.84
C PRO A 61 1.49 -11.35 -14.87
N TYR A 62 2.04 -12.54 -15.12
CA TYR A 62 3.46 -12.83 -15.03
C TYR A 62 3.83 -14.04 -15.90
N ARG A 63 4.13 -13.81 -17.18
CA ARG A 63 4.77 -14.81 -18.04
C ARG A 63 6.27 -14.58 -18.00
N HIS A 64 6.93 -15.15 -16.99
CA HIS A 64 8.39 -15.32 -16.97
C HIS A 64 8.85 -16.23 -18.14
N GLY A 65 8.88 -15.70 -19.36
CA GLY A 65 9.41 -16.40 -20.53
C GLY A 65 8.51 -17.49 -21.13
N VAL A 66 7.18 -17.37 -21.03
CA VAL A 66 6.28 -18.25 -21.80
C VAL A 66 6.18 -17.73 -23.23
N GLU A 67 6.68 -18.51 -24.17
CA GLU A 67 6.59 -18.22 -25.60
C GLU A 67 5.19 -18.56 -26.12
N VAL A 68 4.63 -17.67 -26.94
CA VAL A 68 3.33 -17.90 -27.58
C VAL A 68 3.55 -18.67 -28.87
N GLU A 69 3.16 -19.94 -28.90
CA GLU A 69 3.30 -20.79 -30.10
C GLU A 69 2.38 -20.32 -31.22
N ARG A 70 1.16 -19.86 -30.90
CA ARG A 70 0.17 -19.44 -31.89
C ARG A 70 -0.64 -18.25 -31.39
N MET A 71 -0.75 -17.24 -32.24
CA MET A 71 -1.67 -16.12 -32.08
C MET A 71 -2.18 -15.69 -33.45
N ALA A 72 -3.47 -15.41 -33.57
CA ALA A 72 -4.03 -14.97 -34.84
C ALA A 72 -3.46 -13.58 -35.21
N TRP A 73 -3.19 -13.36 -36.50
CA TRP A 73 -2.46 -12.16 -36.94
C TRP A 73 -3.25 -10.87 -36.72
N ASP A 74 -4.58 -10.92 -36.79
CA ASP A 74 -5.48 -9.84 -36.43
C ASP A 74 -5.33 -9.41 -34.96
N GLN A 75 -5.13 -10.38 -34.04
CA GLN A 75 -4.84 -10.12 -32.63
C GLN A 75 -3.45 -9.51 -32.44
N VAL A 76 -2.45 -9.97 -33.21
CA VAL A 76 -1.11 -9.37 -33.23
C VAL A 76 -1.20 -7.91 -33.67
N GLN A 77 -1.90 -7.63 -34.76
CA GLN A 77 -2.03 -6.29 -35.31
C GLN A 77 -2.76 -5.36 -34.34
N LYS A 78 -3.85 -5.83 -33.72
CA LYS A 78 -4.59 -5.08 -32.70
C LYS A 78 -3.69 -4.69 -31.53
N GLY A 79 -2.87 -5.63 -31.05
CA GLY A 79 -1.90 -5.36 -30.00
C GLY A 79 -0.81 -4.36 -30.43
N LEU A 80 -0.27 -4.52 -31.64
CA LEU A 80 0.75 -3.61 -32.19
C LEU A 80 0.22 -2.19 -32.34
N ASP A 81 -1.01 -2.03 -32.85
CA ASP A 81 -1.63 -0.72 -33.03
C ASP A 81 -1.90 -0.03 -31.69
N ALA A 82 -2.28 -0.80 -30.66
CA ALA A 82 -2.43 -0.29 -29.30
C ALA A 82 -1.08 0.11 -28.69
N ALA A 83 -0.03 -0.70 -28.86
CA ALA A 83 1.31 -0.42 -28.37
C ALA A 83 1.92 0.85 -29.01
N LYS A 84 1.74 1.05 -30.32
CA LYS A 84 2.18 2.27 -31.05
C LYS A 84 1.54 3.54 -30.49
N LYS A 85 0.30 3.44 -30.01
CA LYS A 85 -0.48 4.58 -29.47
C LYS A 85 -0.32 4.75 -27.96
N ALA A 86 0.37 3.84 -27.28
CA ALA A 86 0.38 3.75 -25.81
C ALA A 86 1.09 4.94 -25.12
N GLY A 87 2.00 5.62 -25.81
CA GLY A 87 2.81 6.69 -25.22
C GLY A 87 3.65 6.19 -24.04
N VAL A 88 3.80 7.03 -23.03
CA VAL A 88 4.43 6.66 -21.75
C VAL A 88 3.34 6.20 -20.78
N ARG A 89 3.65 5.25 -19.89
CA ARG A 89 2.69 4.81 -18.86
C ARG A 89 2.14 6.03 -18.11
N PRO A 90 0.81 6.24 -18.09
CA PRO A 90 0.26 7.25 -17.21
C PRO A 90 0.63 6.85 -15.78
N GLY A 91 1.22 7.79 -15.04
CA GLY A 91 1.34 7.65 -13.60
C GLY A 91 -0.05 7.41 -13.00
N PRO A 92 -0.16 6.77 -11.82
CA PRO A 92 -1.47 6.62 -11.20
C PRO A 92 -2.13 8.00 -11.05
N GLU A 93 -3.38 8.12 -11.52
CA GLU A 93 -4.18 9.38 -11.51
C GLU A 93 -4.24 10.02 -10.12
N SER A 94 -4.14 9.20 -9.07
CA SER A 94 -3.94 9.62 -7.70
C SER A 94 -3.12 8.60 -6.94
N LEU A 95 -2.39 9.05 -5.90
CA LEU A 95 -1.71 8.14 -4.99
C LEU A 95 -2.74 7.25 -4.26
N PRO A 96 -2.42 6.00 -3.91
CA PRO A 96 -3.30 5.16 -3.10
C PRO A 96 -3.62 5.79 -1.74
N ASP A 97 -4.79 5.49 -1.17
CA ASP A 97 -5.26 6.09 0.09
C ASP A 97 -4.30 5.88 1.26
N TYR A 98 -3.68 4.69 1.35
CA TYR A 98 -2.68 4.43 2.39
C TYR A 98 -1.50 5.41 2.34
N VAL A 99 -1.15 5.96 1.17
CA VAL A 99 -0.06 6.94 1.04
C VAL A 99 -0.46 8.25 1.71
N TYR A 100 -1.70 8.70 1.51
CA TYR A 100 -2.23 9.87 2.20
C TYR A 100 -2.35 9.62 3.71
N ALA A 101 -2.88 8.46 4.12
CA ALA A 101 -3.01 8.10 5.52
C ALA A 101 -1.66 8.04 6.26
N TYR A 102 -0.63 7.44 5.66
CA TYR A 102 0.72 7.43 6.22
C TYR A 102 1.35 8.83 6.26
N THR A 103 1.09 9.64 5.24
CA THR A 103 1.56 11.03 5.20
C THR A 103 0.91 11.85 6.33
N ALA A 104 -0.39 11.70 6.54
CA ALA A 104 -1.14 12.34 7.63
C ALA A 104 -0.58 11.92 9.01
N SER A 105 -0.40 10.62 9.23
CA SER A 105 0.15 10.08 10.48
C SER A 105 1.53 10.66 10.79
N ILE A 106 2.43 10.70 9.81
CA ILE A 106 3.75 11.32 10.01
C ILE A 106 3.62 12.81 10.26
N ARG A 107 2.83 13.56 9.48
CA ARG A 107 2.62 15.01 9.71
C ARG A 107 2.13 15.29 11.13
N LYS A 108 1.11 14.56 11.60
CA LYS A 108 0.57 14.65 12.96
C LYS A 108 1.66 14.45 14.02
N ARG A 109 2.51 13.44 13.85
CA ARG A 109 3.65 13.14 14.75
C ARG A 109 4.77 14.17 14.72
N LEU A 110 4.85 15.01 13.68
CA LEU A 110 5.83 16.09 13.56
C LEU A 110 5.33 17.43 14.11
N GLU A 111 4.05 17.56 14.43
CA GLU A 111 3.45 18.82 14.86
C GLU A 111 4.16 19.43 16.08
N GLY A 112 4.65 20.66 15.90
CA GLY A 112 5.36 21.41 16.93
C GLY A 112 6.80 20.93 17.21
N ARG A 113 7.38 20.06 16.36
CA ARG A 113 8.76 19.59 16.51
C ARG A 113 9.77 20.36 15.63
N GLY A 114 9.31 21.32 14.83
CA GLY A 114 10.21 22.06 13.91
C GLY A 114 10.78 21.18 12.80
N ILE A 115 10.07 20.11 12.41
CA ILE A 115 10.43 19.23 11.30
C ILE A 115 9.29 19.23 10.29
N THR A 116 9.61 19.36 9.01
CA THR A 116 8.68 19.30 7.89
C THR A 116 8.96 18.06 7.06
N LEU A 117 7.92 17.28 6.77
CA LEU A 117 7.96 16.19 5.81
C LEU A 117 7.91 16.75 4.37
N LEU A 118 8.90 16.39 3.55
CA LEU A 118 8.98 16.79 2.14
C LEU A 118 8.40 15.67 1.25
N GLY A 119 7.15 15.83 0.83
CA GLY A 119 6.44 14.92 -0.06
C GLY A 119 5.58 13.87 0.67
N TYR A 120 5.40 12.70 0.05
CA TYR A 120 4.50 11.65 0.53
C TYR A 120 5.23 10.43 1.10
N VAL A 121 4.58 9.77 2.06
CA VAL A 121 5.08 8.54 2.68
C VAL A 121 4.44 7.33 2.03
N ARG A 122 5.23 6.56 1.27
CA ARG A 122 4.77 5.32 0.61
C ARG A 122 4.84 4.08 1.51
N SER A 123 5.69 4.10 2.52
CA SER A 123 5.81 3.04 3.52
C SER A 123 6.40 3.62 4.80
N ILE A 124 5.76 3.36 5.94
CA ILE A 124 6.20 3.84 7.26
C ILE A 124 7.46 3.11 7.73
N ILE A 125 7.50 1.78 7.55
CA ILE A 125 8.49 0.89 8.19
C ILE A 125 9.71 0.66 7.29
N SER A 126 9.48 0.42 6.00
CA SER A 126 10.53 0.07 5.03
C SER A 126 10.80 1.16 4.00
N GLY A 127 9.99 2.21 3.96
CA GLY A 127 10.14 3.32 3.03
C GLY A 127 11.21 4.31 3.45
N LYS A 128 11.50 5.24 2.55
CA LYS A 128 12.32 6.43 2.80
C LYS A 128 11.53 7.68 2.46
N ALA A 129 11.59 8.68 3.32
CA ALA A 129 11.04 10.00 3.06
C ALA A 129 12.10 11.07 3.36
N ASN A 130 11.89 12.25 2.78
CA ASN A 130 12.75 13.40 2.96
C ASN A 130 12.14 14.32 4.02
N PHE A 131 12.99 14.89 4.87
CA PHE A 131 12.60 15.78 5.95
C PHE A 131 13.49 17.02 5.92
N ARG A 132 12.95 18.14 6.41
CA ARG A 132 13.70 19.38 6.64
C ARG A 132 13.44 19.87 8.06
N CYS A 133 14.47 20.27 8.80
CA CYS A 133 14.26 20.91 10.10
C CYS A 133 14.18 22.44 9.97
N SER A 134 13.76 23.11 11.03
CA SER A 134 13.65 24.57 11.09
C SER A 134 14.98 25.30 10.87
N ASN A 135 16.12 24.62 11.08
CA ASN A 135 17.46 25.17 10.82
C ASN A 135 17.89 25.01 9.35
N GLY A 136 17.06 24.40 8.50
CA GLY A 136 17.31 24.25 7.07
C GLY A 136 17.98 22.95 6.63
N HIS A 137 18.45 22.11 7.56
CA HIS A 137 19.06 20.82 7.22
C HIS A 137 18.03 19.86 6.62
N GLU A 138 18.40 19.18 5.54
CA GLU A 138 17.58 18.19 4.85
C GLU A 138 18.20 16.79 4.95
N TRP A 139 17.38 15.80 5.28
CA TRP A 139 17.86 14.42 5.35
C TRP A 139 16.80 13.43 4.89
N ARG A 140 17.27 12.25 4.48
CA ARG A 140 16.44 11.15 4.00
C ARG A 140 16.56 9.96 4.93
N THR A 141 15.45 9.53 5.54
CA THR A 141 15.45 8.39 6.46
C THR A 141 14.11 7.65 6.47
N THR A 142 14.02 6.60 7.29
CA THR A 142 12.80 5.83 7.48
C THR A 142 11.78 6.66 8.27
N PRO A 143 10.54 6.85 7.75
CA PRO A 143 9.55 7.72 8.40
C PRO A 143 9.22 7.32 9.83
N LYS A 144 9.14 6.01 10.11
CA LYS A 144 8.91 5.50 11.47
C LYS A 144 9.88 6.08 12.50
N LEU A 145 11.17 6.19 12.17
CA LEU A 145 12.18 6.66 13.12
C LEU A 145 11.95 8.13 13.50
N VAL A 146 11.67 8.97 12.50
CA VAL A 146 11.34 10.39 12.75
C VAL A 146 10.01 10.50 13.49
N GLY A 147 8.99 9.73 13.09
CA GLY A 147 7.69 9.69 13.74
C GLY A 147 7.71 9.14 15.18
N ASP A 148 8.70 8.33 15.53
CA ASP A 148 8.93 7.81 16.89
C ASP A 148 9.78 8.76 17.74
N GLY A 149 10.31 9.85 17.18
CA GLY A 149 10.97 10.88 17.97
C GLY A 149 12.35 11.29 17.50
N GLN A 150 12.95 10.60 16.52
CA GLN A 150 14.27 10.99 16.02
C GLN A 150 14.24 12.40 15.43
N GLY A 151 15.18 13.25 15.87
CA GLY A 151 15.36 14.61 15.39
C GLY A 151 16.25 14.71 14.14
N CYS A 152 16.61 15.94 13.80
CA CYS A 152 17.59 16.23 12.77
C CYS A 152 18.97 15.65 13.16
N PRO A 153 19.64 14.88 12.28
CA PRO A 153 20.94 14.27 12.61
C PRO A 153 22.08 15.29 12.77
N GLU A 154 21.94 16.50 12.20
CA GLU A 154 22.98 17.53 12.23
C GLU A 154 22.87 18.45 13.46
N CYS A 155 21.66 18.75 13.92
CA CYS A 155 21.45 19.75 14.97
C CYS A 155 20.53 19.30 16.12
N GLY A 156 20.02 18.06 16.10
CA GLY A 156 19.14 17.52 17.14
C GLY A 156 17.73 18.11 17.17
N VAL A 157 17.43 19.14 16.35
CA VAL A 157 16.10 19.77 16.32
C VAL A 157 15.00 18.74 16.10
N GLY A 158 13.97 18.82 16.94
CA GLY A 158 12.79 17.99 16.88
C GLY A 158 12.96 16.59 17.47
N GLU A 159 14.09 16.29 18.11
CA GLU A 159 14.20 15.10 18.94
C GLU A 159 13.21 15.16 20.11
N ARG A 160 12.51 14.05 20.35
CA ARG A 160 11.52 13.96 21.43
C ARG A 160 11.33 12.52 21.87
N ASP A 161 10.94 12.34 23.12
CA ASP A 161 10.62 11.03 23.65
C ASP A 161 9.38 10.42 22.91
N PRO A 162 9.44 9.13 22.52
CA PRO A 162 8.33 8.47 21.82
C PRO A 162 7.01 8.46 22.62
N ASP A 163 7.05 8.38 23.94
CA ASP A 163 5.85 8.39 24.80
C ASP A 163 5.20 9.76 24.84
N GLU A 164 6.00 10.83 24.89
CA GLU A 164 5.46 12.19 24.81
C GLU A 164 4.71 12.42 23.49
N ILE A 165 5.26 11.92 22.37
CA ILE A 165 4.58 12.00 21.07
C ILE A 165 3.26 11.22 21.10
N ARG A 166 3.28 9.97 21.61
CA ARG A 166 2.07 9.13 21.73
C ARG A 166 0.99 9.80 22.55
N GLN A 167 1.34 10.36 23.71
CA GLN A 167 0.42 11.07 24.59
C GLN A 167 -0.15 12.32 23.91
N LYS A 168 0.70 13.12 23.24
CA LYS A 168 0.29 14.34 22.55
C LYS A 168 -0.71 14.05 21.42
N ILE A 169 -0.46 13.03 20.62
CA ILE A 169 -1.38 12.64 19.53
C ILE A 169 -2.59 11.83 20.01
N LYS A 170 -2.67 11.54 21.31
CA LYS A 170 -3.67 10.67 21.94
C LYS A 170 -3.76 9.32 21.23
N ALA A 171 -2.59 8.72 20.96
CA ALA A 171 -2.53 7.36 20.44
C ALA A 171 -3.09 6.38 21.46
N GLY A 172 -3.79 5.37 20.97
CA GLY A 172 -4.43 4.38 21.81
C GLY A 172 -4.52 3.02 21.15
N VAL A 173 -5.26 2.15 21.81
CA VAL A 173 -5.54 0.80 21.38
C VAL A 173 -7.04 0.60 21.36
N ILE A 174 -7.54 0.14 20.21
CA ILE A 174 -8.91 -0.35 20.06
C ILE A 174 -8.91 -1.87 20.05
N CYS A 175 -9.83 -2.47 20.82
CA CYS A 175 -9.86 -3.89 21.14
C CYS A 175 -11.23 -4.49 20.83
N LEU A 176 -11.21 -5.68 20.21
CA LEU A 176 -12.34 -6.59 20.16
C LEU A 176 -12.32 -7.39 21.46
N LEU A 177 -13.42 -7.34 22.20
CA LEU A 177 -13.54 -7.98 23.49
C LEU A 177 -14.53 -9.14 23.44
N THR A 178 -14.19 -10.21 24.16
CA THR A 178 -15.05 -11.37 24.40
C THR A 178 -15.19 -11.61 25.89
N HIS A 179 -16.24 -12.29 26.33
CA HIS A 179 -16.46 -12.60 27.74
C HIS A 179 -16.77 -14.09 27.90
N PRO A 180 -16.09 -14.81 28.82
CA PRO A 180 -16.26 -16.25 29.00
C PRO A 180 -17.71 -16.63 29.33
N ASP A 181 -18.36 -15.89 30.22
CA ASP A 181 -19.75 -16.15 30.63
C ASP A 181 -20.83 -15.58 29.69
N LYS A 182 -20.45 -14.94 28.57
CA LYS A 182 -21.40 -14.35 27.61
C LYS A 182 -21.09 -14.79 26.18
N PRO A 183 -21.20 -16.09 25.87
CA PRO A 183 -20.92 -16.59 24.53
C PRO A 183 -21.84 -15.94 23.49
N GLY A 184 -21.28 -15.59 22.34
CA GLY A 184 -21.99 -14.90 21.26
C GLY A 184 -22.20 -13.40 21.47
N PHE A 185 -21.70 -12.82 22.57
CA PHE A 185 -21.58 -11.38 22.75
C PHE A 185 -20.14 -10.93 22.53
N VAL A 186 -20.00 -9.77 21.89
CA VAL A 186 -18.73 -9.07 21.73
C VAL A 186 -18.89 -7.64 22.21
N ASN A 187 -17.79 -7.01 22.60
CA ASN A 187 -17.76 -5.59 22.90
C ASN A 187 -16.54 -4.92 22.27
N ILE A 188 -16.56 -3.58 22.22
CA ILE A 188 -15.44 -2.78 21.77
C ILE A 188 -14.85 -2.04 22.95
N GLY A 189 -13.56 -2.23 23.17
CA GLY A 189 -12.77 -1.46 24.11
C GLY A 189 -11.94 -0.42 23.37
N LEU A 190 -11.90 0.80 23.86
CA LEU A 190 -10.95 1.82 23.42
C LEU A 190 -10.27 2.40 24.64
N ASP A 191 -8.95 2.50 24.58
CA ASP A 191 -8.18 3.16 25.64
C ASP A 191 -6.91 3.79 25.07
N PHE A 192 -6.38 4.80 25.75
CA PHE A 192 -5.18 5.52 25.35
C PHE A 192 -3.92 4.87 25.95
N GLY A 193 -2.80 5.07 25.27
CA GLY A 193 -1.50 4.50 25.66
C GLY A 193 -1.15 3.22 24.92
N THR A 194 -0.26 2.43 25.51
CA THR A 194 0.24 1.19 24.89
C THR A 194 -0.63 -0.01 25.23
N LEU A 195 -0.57 -1.06 24.40
CA LEU A 195 -1.26 -2.32 24.69
C LEU A 195 -0.81 -2.93 26.03
N GLN A 196 0.48 -2.77 26.39
CA GLN A 196 1.01 -3.26 27.65
C GLN A 196 0.35 -2.56 28.83
N GLU A 197 0.23 -1.23 28.79
CA GLU A 197 -0.50 -0.47 29.81
C GLU A 197 -1.97 -0.90 29.91
N VAL A 198 -2.62 -1.16 28.77
CA VAL A 198 -4.00 -1.68 28.71
C VAL A 198 -4.12 -3.04 29.40
N PHE A 199 -3.19 -3.96 29.14
CA PHE A 199 -3.17 -5.26 29.82
C PHE A 199 -2.94 -5.13 31.32
N THR A 200 -2.11 -4.18 31.76
CA THR A 200 -1.84 -3.94 33.17
C THR A 200 -3.05 -3.33 33.88
N LYS A 201 -3.69 -2.31 33.30
CA LYS A 201 -4.82 -1.62 33.93
C LYS A 201 -6.14 -2.40 33.88
N ARG A 202 -6.27 -3.36 32.94
CA ARG A 202 -7.49 -4.15 32.69
C ARG A 202 -8.77 -3.30 32.74
N PRO A 203 -8.90 -2.32 31.84
CA PRO A 203 -9.93 -1.27 31.96
C PRO A 203 -11.35 -1.80 31.71
N TRP A 204 -11.49 -3.04 31.23
CA TRP A 204 -12.76 -3.65 30.85
C TRP A 204 -13.20 -4.80 31.76
N GLY A 205 -12.64 -4.91 32.97
CA GLY A 205 -13.00 -5.93 33.95
C GLY A 205 -12.76 -7.34 33.41
N ASP A 206 -13.80 -8.19 33.44
CA ASP A 206 -13.74 -9.60 33.02
C ASP A 206 -13.79 -9.81 31.50
N TRP A 207 -13.85 -8.72 30.71
CA TRP A 207 -13.76 -8.81 29.27
C TRP A 207 -12.32 -9.04 28.81
N GLU A 208 -12.14 -10.06 27.98
CA GLU A 208 -10.86 -10.48 27.46
C GLU A 208 -10.57 -9.89 26.07
N ILE A 209 -9.34 -9.43 25.86
CA ILE A 209 -8.90 -8.91 24.57
C ILE A 209 -8.73 -10.07 23.59
N ARG A 210 -9.59 -10.12 22.58
CA ARG A 210 -9.54 -11.10 21.51
C ARG A 210 -8.69 -10.64 20.34
N ARG A 211 -8.84 -9.38 19.92
CA ARG A 211 -8.02 -8.71 18.91
C ARG A 211 -7.80 -7.27 19.31
N TYR A 212 -6.74 -6.65 18.82
CA TYR A 212 -6.47 -5.25 19.06
C TYR A 212 -5.81 -4.59 17.85
N ARG A 213 -5.85 -3.26 17.83
CA ARG A 213 -5.08 -2.42 16.90
C ARG A 213 -4.62 -1.15 17.59
N ASN A 214 -3.40 -0.73 17.29
CA ASN A 214 -2.94 0.62 17.62
C ASN A 214 -3.62 1.62 16.67
N VAL A 215 -4.12 2.71 17.22
CA VAL A 215 -4.85 3.75 16.48
C VAL A 215 -4.35 5.14 16.89
N GLU A 216 -4.18 6.02 15.91
CA GLU A 216 -3.83 7.44 16.13
C GLU A 216 -5.05 8.35 16.03
N GLU A 217 -6.13 7.85 15.42
CA GLU A 217 -7.43 8.52 15.31
C GLU A 217 -8.48 7.71 16.08
N ALA A 218 -8.39 7.75 17.41
CA ALA A 218 -9.18 6.92 18.30
C ALA A 218 -10.70 7.08 18.11
N ALA A 219 -11.19 8.32 17.99
CA ALA A 219 -12.61 8.61 17.79
C ALA A 219 -13.13 8.10 16.43
N LEU A 220 -12.35 8.29 15.36
CA LEU A 220 -12.68 7.79 14.03
C LEU A 220 -12.71 6.26 14.03
N ALA A 221 -11.70 5.62 14.64
CA ALA A 221 -11.62 4.17 14.73
C ALA A 221 -12.82 3.59 15.50
N GLU A 222 -13.22 4.23 16.60
CA GLU A 222 -14.40 3.83 17.37
C GLU A 222 -15.68 3.95 16.53
N SER A 223 -15.90 5.08 15.85
CA SER A 223 -17.08 5.25 14.99
C SER A 223 -17.15 4.18 13.90
N LEU A 224 -16.06 3.99 13.16
CA LEU A 224 -16.01 3.06 12.03
C LEU A 224 -16.18 1.60 12.44
N ILE A 225 -15.58 1.17 13.57
CA ILE A 225 -15.72 -0.24 13.96
C ILE A 225 -17.17 -0.58 14.30
N TRP A 226 -17.87 0.35 14.92
CA TRP A 226 -19.27 0.18 15.25
C TRP A 226 -20.17 0.19 14.02
N GLU A 227 -19.88 1.03 13.02
CA GLU A 227 -20.54 0.97 11.71
C GLU A 227 -20.32 -0.38 11.01
N LEU A 228 -19.09 -0.89 11.03
CA LEU A 228 -18.73 -2.19 10.44
C LEU A 228 -19.39 -3.38 11.15
N LEU A 229 -19.67 -3.25 12.44
CA LEU A 229 -20.43 -4.24 13.21
C LEU A 229 -21.95 -4.15 12.96
N GLY A 230 -22.44 -3.12 12.25
CA GLY A 230 -23.81 -3.02 11.75
C GLY A 230 -24.69 -1.99 12.47
N LYS A 231 -25.75 -1.56 11.79
CA LYS A 231 -26.77 -0.62 12.29
C LYS A 231 -27.83 -1.31 13.18
N PRO A 232 -28.48 -0.56 14.11
CA PRO A 232 -28.44 0.88 14.26
C PRO A 232 -27.36 1.40 15.24
N LEU A 233 -26.70 2.47 14.82
CA LEU A 233 -26.13 3.48 15.71
C LEU A 233 -27.23 4.48 16.10
N PRO A 234 -27.27 4.98 17.35
CA PRO A 234 -26.30 4.76 18.41
C PRO A 234 -26.63 3.49 19.20
N HIS A 235 -25.72 2.52 19.25
CA HIS A 235 -25.66 1.67 20.43
C HIS A 235 -24.98 2.51 21.52
N ASP A 236 -25.43 2.35 22.75
CA ASP A 236 -24.87 2.96 23.96
C ASP A 236 -23.48 2.38 24.34
N ARG A 237 -22.72 1.93 23.35
CA ARG A 237 -21.44 1.20 23.46
C ARG A 237 -21.53 -0.02 24.40
N LYS A 238 -22.72 -0.62 24.52
CA LYS A 238 -22.91 -1.88 25.23
C LYS A 238 -22.50 -3.07 24.39
N PRO A 239 -22.22 -4.22 25.03
CA PRO A 239 -21.99 -5.47 24.34
C PRO A 239 -23.13 -5.83 23.38
N ILE A 240 -22.78 -6.30 22.19
CA ILE A 240 -23.73 -6.67 21.15
C ILE A 240 -23.69 -8.18 20.91
N LYS A 241 -24.83 -8.76 20.57
CA LYS A 241 -24.88 -10.14 20.08
C LYS A 241 -24.35 -10.17 18.65
N LYS A 242 -23.20 -10.80 18.44
CA LYS A 242 -22.57 -10.91 17.13
C LYS A 242 -21.73 -12.18 17.06
N ASP A 243 -21.76 -12.81 15.89
CA ASP A 243 -20.84 -13.89 15.59
C ASP A 243 -19.39 -13.39 15.65
N LEU A 244 -18.52 -14.18 16.27
CA LEU A 244 -17.13 -13.77 16.50
C LEU A 244 -16.37 -13.61 15.19
N SER A 245 -16.61 -14.46 14.19
CA SER A 245 -15.93 -14.37 12.90
C SER A 245 -16.29 -13.08 12.17
N VAL A 246 -17.55 -12.66 12.25
CA VAL A 246 -18.03 -11.38 11.70
C VAL A 246 -17.38 -10.20 12.42
N ALA A 247 -17.27 -10.26 13.74
CA ALA A 247 -16.61 -9.20 14.52
C ALA A 247 -15.11 -9.11 14.24
N GLU A 248 -14.43 -10.25 14.09
CA GLU A 248 -13.02 -10.29 13.69
C GLU A 248 -12.81 -9.75 12.27
N ASP A 249 -13.72 -10.03 11.34
CA ASP A 249 -13.68 -9.47 9.97
C ASP A 249 -13.90 -7.96 9.96
N ALA A 250 -14.83 -7.44 10.78
CA ALA A 250 -14.99 -6.00 10.98
C ALA A 250 -13.68 -5.34 11.45
N PHE A 251 -12.97 -5.97 12.40
CA PHE A 251 -11.63 -5.51 12.81
C PHE A 251 -10.58 -5.58 11.70
N ARG A 252 -10.66 -6.56 10.79
CA ARG A 252 -9.78 -6.61 9.61
C ARG A 252 -10.04 -5.42 8.68
N LYS A 253 -11.32 -5.11 8.44
CA LYS A 253 -11.77 -4.01 7.56
C LYS A 253 -11.53 -2.62 8.14
N LEU A 254 -11.55 -2.47 9.47
CA LEU A 254 -11.33 -1.19 10.16
C LEU A 254 -10.07 -0.46 9.68
N PHE A 255 -8.96 -1.19 9.48
CA PHE A 255 -7.72 -0.59 9.02
C PHE A 255 -7.87 0.12 7.66
N TYR A 256 -8.55 -0.52 6.72
CA TYR A 256 -8.78 0.04 5.38
C TYR A 256 -9.78 1.20 5.41
N ALA A 257 -10.86 1.06 6.18
CA ALA A 257 -11.85 2.13 6.34
C ALA A 257 -11.23 3.40 6.94
N MET A 258 -10.36 3.27 7.96
CA MET A 258 -9.62 4.41 8.49
C MET A 258 -8.70 5.04 7.45
N GLN A 259 -8.00 4.24 6.63
CA GLN A 259 -7.12 4.78 5.59
C GLN A 259 -7.88 5.59 4.55
N GLU A 260 -9.06 5.11 4.14
CA GLU A 260 -9.94 5.79 3.21
C GLU A 260 -10.40 7.14 3.76
N GLU A 261 -10.96 7.17 4.98
CA GLU A 261 -11.44 8.40 5.63
C GLU A 261 -10.32 9.43 5.83
N ILE A 262 -9.15 8.99 6.31
CA ILE A 262 -8.00 9.88 6.49
C ILE A 262 -7.52 10.41 5.12
N ALA A 263 -7.50 9.57 4.09
CA ALA A 263 -7.09 9.99 2.76
C ALA A 263 -8.07 11.00 2.14
N LEU A 264 -9.37 10.81 2.31
CA LEU A 264 -10.39 11.77 1.88
C LEU A 264 -10.16 13.14 2.54
N ALA A 265 -9.92 13.16 3.86
CA ALA A 265 -9.63 14.40 4.58
C ALA A 265 -8.34 15.09 4.10
N GLU A 266 -7.26 14.34 3.85
CA GLU A 266 -6.01 14.93 3.35
C GLU A 266 -6.14 15.47 1.92
N LYS A 267 -6.80 14.74 1.02
CA LYS A 267 -7.06 15.19 -0.35
C LYS A 267 -7.87 16.50 -0.35
N ALA A 268 -8.86 16.61 0.54
CA ALA A 268 -9.63 17.84 0.70
C ALA A 268 -8.77 19.03 1.15
N LYS A 269 -7.85 18.82 2.11
CA LYS A 269 -6.90 19.87 2.54
C LYS A 269 -5.99 20.33 1.40
N GLU A 270 -5.48 19.40 0.60
CA GLU A 270 -4.62 19.72 -0.54
C GLU A 270 -5.37 20.46 -1.66
N ALA A 271 -6.65 20.14 -1.88
CA ALA A 271 -7.48 20.86 -2.84
C ALA A 271 -7.66 22.34 -2.43
N VAL A 272 -7.94 22.60 -1.15
CA VAL A 272 -8.09 23.96 -0.61
C VAL A 272 -6.79 24.77 -0.76
N GLN A 273 -5.64 24.16 -0.48
CA GLN A 273 -4.33 24.82 -0.60
C GLN A 273 -3.91 25.17 -2.03
N LYS A 274 -4.47 24.49 -3.05
CA LYS A 274 -4.20 24.79 -4.47
C LYS A 274 -5.09 25.91 -5.02
N THR A 275 -6.18 26.23 -4.34
CA THR A 275 -7.18 27.23 -4.76
C THR A 275 -7.03 28.58 -4.08
N GLY A 276 -6.20 28.70 -3.04
CA GLY A 276 -5.92 29.95 -2.33
C GLY A 276 -4.50 30.42 -2.57
#